data_AF-A0A2V6HWL0-F1
#
_entry.id   AF-A0A2V6HWL0-F1
#
_cell.length_a   1.000
_cell.length_b   1.000
_cell.length_c   1.000
_cell.angle_alpha   90.00
_cell.angle_beta   90.00
_cell.angle_gamma   90.00
#
_symmetry.space_group_name_H-M   'P 1'
#
loop_
_entity.id
_entity.type
_entity.pdbx_description
1 polymer ?
#
loop_
_entity_poly.entity_id
_entity_poly.type
_entity_poly.pdbx_seq_one_letter_code
_entity_poly.pdbx_strand_id
1 'polypeptide(L)'
;ITNLHNPTSVLTPDSVLREVGEIARTVGALLLVDEVYLDAVYEGTPRTSFHLGPEFVVTSSLTKVYGISGLRCGWILARPDLAWKMQRLNDLYSATAVYPGELLSTVAFKHLDLLRERARPIVAADRKLLRDFLAQQPAVSAVWTHWGTTSFVRLSRSRGSKADIFLERLQSEFETSAVPGRFFEMPDHFRIGMGVNTEMFGEGLNRIGHALV
;
A
#
# COMPACT_ATOMS: atom_id res chain seq x y z
N ILE A 1 3.19 -11.06 5.29
CA ILE A 1 1.86 -10.48 4.96
C ILE A 1 2.03 -8.98 4.78
N THR A 2 1.23 -8.32 3.95
CA THR A 2 1.16 -6.85 3.88
C THR A 2 -0.22 -6.41 4.36
N ASN A 3 -0.30 -5.46 5.29
CA ASN A 3 -1.55 -5.03 5.92
C ASN A 3 -1.59 -3.50 6.15
N LEU A 4 -2.29 -2.71 5.34
CA LEU A 4 -3.16 -3.08 4.23
C LEU A 4 -2.41 -3.78 3.09
N HIS A 5 -3.09 -4.70 2.40
CA HIS A 5 -2.49 -5.44 1.31
C HIS A 5 -2.18 -4.52 0.11
N ASN A 6 -0.95 -4.54 -0.39
CA ASN A 6 -0.63 -3.99 -1.71
C ASN A 6 -0.69 -5.15 -2.72
N PRO A 7 -1.60 -5.13 -3.71
CA PRO A 7 -2.22 -3.94 -4.31
C PRO A 7 -3.68 -3.62 -3.92
N THR A 8 -4.37 -4.49 -3.19
CA THR A 8 -5.84 -4.41 -3.05
C THR A 8 -6.37 -3.44 -2.00
N SER A 9 -5.51 -2.94 -1.11
CA SER A 9 -5.84 -2.20 0.12
C SER A 9 -6.72 -2.95 1.13
N VAL A 10 -6.87 -4.27 1.00
CA VAL A 10 -7.65 -5.07 1.95
C VAL A 10 -6.96 -5.07 3.32
N LEU A 11 -7.76 -4.82 4.37
CA LEU A 11 -7.33 -4.96 5.76
C LEU A 11 -7.52 -6.40 6.20
N THR A 12 -6.47 -7.00 6.72
CA THR A 12 -6.54 -8.30 7.42
C THR A 12 -6.91 -8.02 8.88
N PRO A 13 -8.05 -8.55 9.37
CA PRO A 13 -8.47 -8.35 10.76
C PRO A 13 -7.53 -9.03 11.76
N ASP A 14 -7.46 -8.49 12.98
CA ASP A 14 -6.68 -9.06 14.08
C ASP A 14 -7.01 -10.53 14.37
N SER A 15 -8.28 -10.95 14.24
CA SER A 15 -8.67 -12.35 14.43
C SER A 15 -7.94 -13.29 13.46
N VAL A 16 -7.90 -12.91 12.18
CA VAL A 16 -7.19 -13.68 11.14
C VAL A 16 -5.68 -13.63 11.37
N LEU A 17 -5.13 -12.47 11.74
CA LEU A 17 -3.70 -12.37 12.05
C LEU A 17 -3.33 -13.26 13.24
N ARG A 18 -4.16 -13.33 14.29
CA ARG A 18 -3.94 -14.24 15.41
C ARG A 18 -3.94 -15.70 14.97
N GLU A 19 -4.90 -16.12 14.15
CA GLU A 19 -4.93 -17.49 13.62
C GLU A 19 -3.64 -17.83 12.85
N VAL A 20 -3.14 -16.92 12.01
CA VAL A 20 -1.86 -17.12 11.31
C VAL A 20 -0.68 -17.15 12.29
N GLY A 21 -0.70 -16.29 13.32
CA GLY A 21 0.30 -16.26 14.39
C GLY A 21 0.35 -17.57 15.17
N GLU A 22 -0.80 -18.14 15.52
CA GLU A 22 -0.89 -19.46 16.15
C GLU A 22 -0.25 -20.55 15.28
N ILE A 23 -0.57 -20.58 13.98
CA ILE A 23 0.04 -21.53 13.05
C ILE A 23 1.56 -21.34 13.00
N ALA A 24 2.05 -20.11 12.86
CA ALA A 24 3.48 -19.81 12.85
C ALA A 24 4.16 -20.29 14.13
N ARG A 25 3.51 -20.11 15.29
CA ARG A 25 4.02 -20.53 16.59
C ARG A 25 4.18 -22.05 16.70
N THR A 26 3.27 -22.84 16.12
CA THR A 26 3.37 -24.32 16.15
C THR A 26 4.64 -24.87 15.52
N VAL A 27 5.24 -24.12 14.59
CA VAL A 27 6.47 -24.51 13.87
C VAL A 27 7.66 -23.61 14.23
N GLY A 28 7.51 -22.71 15.20
CA GLY A 28 8.55 -21.76 15.60
C GLY A 28 8.90 -20.73 14.53
N ALA A 29 7.99 -20.45 13.58
CA ALA A 29 8.18 -19.44 12.55
C ALA A 29 7.91 -18.02 13.08
N LEU A 30 8.54 -17.03 12.44
CA LEU A 30 8.22 -15.62 12.61
C LEU A 30 7.20 -15.20 11.55
N LEU A 31 6.30 -14.30 11.93
CA LEU A 31 5.33 -13.69 11.03
C LEU A 31 5.69 -12.24 10.74
N LEU A 32 6.23 -11.99 9.55
CA LEU A 32 6.50 -10.64 9.06
C LEU A 32 5.21 -10.00 8.53
N VAL A 33 4.83 -8.85 9.09
CA VAL A 33 3.68 -8.05 8.65
C VAL A 33 4.16 -6.65 8.25
N ASP A 34 4.01 -6.32 6.98
CA ASP A 34 4.34 -5.00 6.47
C ASP A 34 3.13 -4.06 6.57
N GLU A 35 3.23 -3.07 7.45
CA GLU A 35 2.17 -2.14 7.85
C GLU A 35 2.38 -0.73 7.31
N VAL A 36 3.17 -0.56 6.23
CA VAL A 36 3.40 0.76 5.60
C VAL A 36 2.13 1.48 5.16
N TYR A 37 0.99 0.78 5.01
CA TYR A 37 -0.31 1.35 4.65
C TYR A 37 -1.33 1.39 5.81
N LEU A 38 -1.01 0.87 6.99
CA LEU A 38 -1.99 0.69 8.09
C LEU A 38 -2.68 2.01 8.48
N ASP A 39 -1.90 3.09 8.56
CA ASP A 39 -2.43 4.41 8.96
C ASP A 39 -3.37 5.05 7.93
N ALA A 40 -3.45 4.52 6.70
CA ALA A 40 -4.42 4.94 5.69
C ALA A 40 -5.86 4.47 5.98
N VAL A 41 -6.09 3.79 7.11
CA VAL A 41 -7.41 3.46 7.64
C VAL A 41 -8.14 4.67 8.22
N TYR A 42 -7.41 5.70 8.68
CA TYR A 42 -7.97 6.91 9.32
C TYR A 42 -8.77 6.61 10.59
N GLU A 43 -10.09 6.69 10.55
CA GLU A 43 -10.95 6.31 11.67
C GLU A 43 -10.88 4.81 11.93
N GLY A 44 -10.64 4.44 13.18
CA GLY A 44 -10.62 3.03 13.57
C GLY A 44 -9.37 2.28 13.10
N THR A 45 -8.26 2.98 12.82
CA THR A 45 -6.97 2.32 12.57
C THR A 45 -6.64 1.32 13.68
N PRO A 46 -6.41 0.04 13.34
CA PRO A 46 -6.01 -0.97 14.31
C PRO A 46 -4.66 -0.64 14.95
N ARG A 47 -4.40 -1.23 16.11
CA ARG A 47 -3.03 -1.27 16.64
C ARG A 47 -2.14 -2.09 15.71
N THR A 48 -0.84 -1.80 15.70
CA THR A 48 0.13 -2.61 14.96
C THR A 48 0.05 -4.08 15.38
N SER A 49 0.13 -5.01 14.44
CA SER A 49 0.02 -6.45 14.70
C SER A 49 1.11 -6.99 15.64
N PHE A 50 2.16 -6.21 15.91
CA PHE A 50 3.18 -6.49 16.91
C PHE A 50 2.59 -6.79 18.30
N HIS A 51 1.43 -6.21 18.65
CA HIS A 51 0.79 -6.47 19.94
C HIS A 51 0.17 -7.87 20.07
N LEU A 52 0.09 -8.64 18.97
CA LEU A 52 -0.61 -9.92 18.93
C LEU A 52 0.22 -11.09 19.46
N GLY A 53 1.56 -10.99 19.45
CA GLY A 53 2.41 -12.06 19.96
C GLY A 53 3.90 -11.89 19.66
N PRO A 54 4.79 -12.64 20.34
CA PRO A 54 6.24 -12.56 20.18
C PRO A 54 6.77 -13.06 18.82
N GLU A 55 5.95 -13.78 18.05
CA GLU A 55 6.24 -14.23 16.68
C GLU A 55 6.09 -13.11 15.63
N PHE A 56 5.38 -12.03 15.96
CA PHE A 56 5.13 -10.93 15.02
C PHE A 56 6.35 -10.03 14.88
N VAL A 57 6.74 -9.80 13.63
CA VAL A 57 7.73 -8.79 13.23
C VAL A 57 7.00 -7.82 12.32
N VAL A 58 7.01 -6.53 12.65
CA VAL A 58 6.29 -5.53 11.88
C VAL A 58 7.26 -4.59 11.19
N THR A 59 7.03 -4.27 9.92
CA THR A 59 7.72 -3.17 9.22
C THR A 59 6.77 -2.02 8.95
N SER A 60 7.25 -0.78 9.03
CA SER A 60 6.52 0.37 8.51
C SER A 60 7.49 1.49 8.11
N SER A 61 6.97 2.58 7.54
CA SER A 61 7.81 3.65 7.02
C SER A 61 7.09 5.00 6.86
N LEU A 62 7.91 6.05 6.74
CA LEU A 62 7.44 7.39 6.42
C LEU A 62 7.07 7.58 4.93
N THR A 63 7.18 6.52 4.11
CA THR A 63 7.14 6.61 2.64
C THR A 63 5.74 6.75 2.06
N LYS A 64 4.75 6.02 2.60
CA LYS A 64 3.44 5.86 1.96
C LYS A 64 2.41 6.83 2.52
N VAL A 65 1.92 6.59 3.74
CA VAL A 65 0.84 7.40 4.34
C VAL A 65 1.28 8.83 4.60
N TYR A 66 2.53 9.01 5.04
CA TYR A 66 3.03 10.32 5.49
C TYR A 66 3.68 11.16 4.37
N GLY A 67 3.82 10.60 3.15
CA GLY A 67 4.20 11.36 1.96
C GLY A 67 5.63 11.95 1.95
N ILE A 68 6.54 11.45 2.77
CA ILE A 68 7.92 11.94 2.91
C ILE A 68 8.94 10.86 2.53
N SER A 69 8.67 10.19 1.40
CA SER A 69 9.48 9.10 0.85
C SER A 69 10.95 9.45 0.70
N GLY A 70 11.29 10.71 0.40
CA GLY A 70 12.67 11.18 0.22
C GLY A 70 13.56 11.01 1.45
N LEU A 71 13.00 10.92 2.67
CA LEU A 71 13.79 10.73 3.89
C LEU A 71 14.34 9.30 4.04
N ARG A 72 13.81 8.34 3.27
CA ARG A 72 14.20 6.92 3.32
C ARG A 72 14.16 6.31 4.74
N CYS A 73 13.22 6.77 5.57
CA CYS A 73 13.06 6.30 6.95
C CYS A 73 11.97 5.24 7.06
N GLY A 74 12.35 4.09 7.60
CA GLY A 74 11.47 3.00 8.01
C GLY A 74 11.91 2.42 9.34
N TRP A 75 11.07 1.58 9.93
CA TRP A 75 11.36 0.94 11.21
C TRP A 75 10.82 -0.49 11.27
N ILE A 76 11.35 -1.24 12.22
CA ILE A 76 10.95 -2.61 12.51
C ILE A 76 10.53 -2.67 13.98
N LEU A 77 9.38 -3.29 14.26
CA LEU A 77 8.99 -3.71 15.60
C LEU A 77 9.23 -5.21 15.71
N ALA A 78 10.06 -5.61 16.66
CA ALA A 78 10.41 -6.99 16.94
C ALA A 78 10.74 -7.14 18.43
N ARG A 79 10.69 -8.37 18.94
CA ARG A 79 11.18 -8.65 20.29
C ARG A 79 12.66 -8.28 20.45
N PRO A 80 13.12 -7.86 21.65
CA PRO A 80 14.42 -7.24 21.81
C PRO A 80 15.62 -8.05 21.28
N ASP A 81 15.67 -9.36 21.53
CA ASP A 81 16.76 -10.22 21.05
C ASP A 81 16.85 -10.28 19.52
N LEU A 82 15.71 -10.23 18.84
CA LEU A 82 15.64 -10.23 17.39
C LEU A 82 15.98 -8.86 16.80
N ALA A 83 15.47 -7.78 17.41
CA ALA A 83 15.80 -6.41 17.02
C ALA A 83 17.31 -6.15 17.09
N TRP A 84 17.98 -6.61 18.16
CA TRP A 84 19.43 -6.52 18.30
C TRP A 84 20.19 -7.28 17.20
N LYS A 85 19.71 -8.47 16.81
CA LYS A 85 20.31 -9.23 15.70
C LYS A 85 20.15 -8.49 14.36
N MET A 86 18.99 -7.89 14.12
CA MET A 86 18.72 -7.09 12.92
C MET A 86 19.61 -5.83 12.88
N GLN A 87 19.80 -5.17 14.01
CA GLN A 87 20.69 -4.00 14.11
C GLN A 87 22.14 -4.37 13.75
N ARG A 88 22.66 -5.49 14.27
CA ARG A 88 24.01 -5.95 13.92
C ARG A 88 24.18 -6.26 12.43
N LEU A 89 23.12 -6.73 11.77
CA LEU A 89 23.14 -6.89 10.30
C LEU A 89 23.16 -5.51 9.62
N ASN A 90 22.40 -4.54 10.12
CA ASN A 90 22.40 -3.19 9.57
C ASN A 90 23.79 -2.52 9.66
N ASP A 91 24.55 -2.78 10.71
CA ASP A 91 25.94 -2.30 10.83
C ASP A 91 26.82 -2.78 9.66
N LEU A 92 26.54 -3.97 9.10
CA LEU A 92 27.25 -4.54 7.97
C LEU A 92 26.76 -4.00 6.61
N TYR A 93 25.45 -3.88 6.43
CA TYR A 93 24.85 -3.54 5.13
C TYR A 93 24.74 -2.03 4.89
N SER A 94 24.40 -1.26 5.92
CA SER A 94 24.06 0.16 5.80
C SER A 94 24.99 1.06 6.62
N ALA A 95 25.70 0.49 7.60
CA ALA A 95 26.48 1.21 8.60
C ALA A 95 25.64 2.32 9.27
N THR A 96 25.91 3.59 8.95
CA THR A 96 25.26 4.75 9.55
C THR A 96 24.22 5.37 8.63
N ALA A 97 23.04 5.70 9.17
CA ALA A 97 22.05 6.48 8.45
C ALA A 97 22.58 7.89 8.12
N VAL A 98 22.01 8.51 7.08
CA VAL A 98 22.34 9.89 6.70
C VAL A 98 21.81 10.83 7.78
N TYR A 99 22.72 11.43 8.57
CA TYR A 99 22.40 12.20 9.77
C TYR A 99 21.31 13.29 9.57
N PRO A 100 21.36 14.14 8.50
CA PRO A 100 20.26 15.07 8.23
C PRO A 100 18.90 14.39 8.02
N GLY A 101 18.87 13.24 7.34
CA GLY A 101 17.65 12.47 7.10
C GLY A 101 17.07 11.89 8.39
N GLU A 102 17.94 11.42 9.29
CA GLU A 102 17.55 10.95 10.61
C GLU A 102 16.95 12.08 11.46
N LEU A 103 17.61 13.24 11.53
CA LEU A 103 17.10 14.42 12.24
C LEU A 103 15.72 14.84 11.72
N LEU A 104 15.55 14.96 10.40
CA LEU A 104 14.26 15.29 9.79
C LEU A 104 13.20 14.22 10.08
N SER A 105 13.59 12.95 10.13
CA SER A 105 12.68 11.86 10.49
C SER A 105 12.21 11.99 11.95
N THR A 106 13.09 12.35 12.89
CA THR A 106 12.68 12.60 14.28
C THR A 106 11.70 13.75 14.42
N VAL A 107 11.82 14.79 13.58
CA VAL A 107 10.85 15.89 13.51
C VAL A 107 9.53 15.37 12.94
N ALA A 108 9.56 14.58 11.87
CA ALA A 108 8.35 13.97 11.29
C ALA A 108 7.60 13.09 12.30
N PHE A 109 8.29 12.32 13.13
CA PHE A 109 7.67 11.51 14.19
C PHE A 109 6.86 12.33 15.20
N LYS A 110 7.21 13.59 15.43
CA LYS A 110 6.46 14.52 16.30
C LYS A 110 5.21 15.09 15.63
N HIS A 111 5.06 14.89 14.32
CA HIS A 111 4.02 15.49 13.49
C HIS A 111 3.31 14.45 12.58
N LEU A 112 3.32 13.17 12.95
CA LEU A 112 2.72 12.11 12.11
C LEU A 112 1.24 12.36 11.84
N ASP A 113 0.47 12.78 12.85
CA ASP A 113 -0.95 13.09 12.70
C ASP A 113 -1.18 14.21 11.68
N LEU A 114 -0.37 15.27 11.73
CA LEU A 114 -0.45 16.37 10.76
C LEU A 114 -0.16 15.88 9.33
N LEU A 115 0.90 15.08 9.15
CA LEU A 115 1.28 14.54 7.85
C LEU A 115 0.20 13.59 7.30
N ARG A 116 -0.38 12.77 8.16
CA ARG A 116 -1.44 11.81 7.87
C ARG A 116 -2.74 12.53 7.47
N GLU A 117 -3.18 13.50 8.26
CA GLU A 117 -4.42 14.25 8.00
C GLU A 117 -4.30 15.13 6.75
N ARG A 118 -3.10 15.59 6.39
CA ARG A 118 -2.87 16.31 5.12
C ARG A 118 -3.21 15.46 3.89
N ALA A 119 -2.87 14.16 3.90
CA ALA A 119 -3.13 13.27 2.77
C ALA A 119 -4.60 12.81 2.70
N ARG A 120 -5.31 12.87 3.83
CA ARG A 120 -6.66 12.34 3.98
C ARG A 120 -7.69 12.88 2.99
N PRO A 121 -7.90 14.21 2.84
CA PRO A 121 -8.91 14.73 1.93
C PRO A 121 -8.60 14.38 0.46
N ILE A 122 -7.32 14.30 0.09
CA ILE A 122 -6.89 13.92 -1.27
C ILE A 122 -7.32 12.49 -1.57
N VAL A 123 -6.95 11.54 -0.69
CA VAL A 123 -7.29 10.13 -0.87
C VAL A 123 -8.80 9.91 -0.82
N ALA A 124 -9.53 10.65 0.01
CA ALA A 124 -10.99 10.57 0.07
C ALA A 124 -11.67 11.05 -1.23
N ALA A 125 -11.16 12.12 -1.83
CA ALA A 125 -11.66 12.63 -3.11
C ALA A 125 -11.37 11.64 -4.25
N ASP A 126 -10.13 11.13 -4.34
CA ASP A 126 -9.74 10.14 -5.34
C ASP A 126 -10.59 8.85 -5.20
N ARG A 127 -10.81 8.38 -3.96
CA ARG A 127 -11.63 7.20 -3.70
C ARG A 127 -13.08 7.38 -4.16
N LYS A 128 -13.64 8.58 -4.00
CA LYS A 128 -14.99 8.90 -4.51
C LYS A 128 -15.02 8.80 -6.04
N LEU A 129 -14.06 9.41 -6.73
CA LEU A 129 -13.94 9.34 -8.19
C LEU A 129 -13.79 7.90 -8.68
N LEU A 130 -12.95 7.11 -8.03
CA LEU A 130 -12.74 5.70 -8.36
C LEU A 130 -14.04 4.89 -8.22
N ARG A 131 -14.79 5.10 -7.13
CA ARG A 131 -16.08 4.43 -6.92
C ARG A 131 -17.06 4.74 -8.03
N ASP A 132 -17.20 6.01 -8.35
CA ASP A 132 -18.16 6.48 -9.36
C ASP A 132 -17.76 5.95 -10.75
N PHE A 133 -16.46 5.91 -11.06
CA PHE A 133 -15.91 5.27 -12.27
C PHE A 133 -16.21 3.76 -12.33
N LEU A 134 -15.92 3.00 -11.27
CA LEU A 134 -16.16 1.55 -11.24
C LEU A 134 -17.66 1.21 -11.38
N ALA A 135 -18.55 2.05 -10.88
CA ALA A 135 -20.00 1.86 -11.03
C ALA A 135 -20.48 2.08 -12.47
N GLN A 136 -19.79 2.91 -13.25
CA GLN A 136 -20.16 3.25 -14.62
C GLN A 136 -19.50 2.36 -15.68
N GLN A 137 -18.45 1.61 -15.32
CA GLN A 137 -17.60 0.89 -16.26
C GLN A 137 -17.72 -0.64 -16.10
N PRO A 138 -18.65 -1.32 -16.80
CA PRO A 138 -18.84 -2.76 -16.68
C PRO A 138 -17.65 -3.59 -17.19
N ALA A 139 -16.74 -2.98 -17.95
CA ALA A 139 -15.52 -3.62 -18.45
C ALA A 139 -14.45 -3.82 -17.35
N VAL A 140 -14.63 -3.23 -16.16
CA VAL A 140 -13.68 -3.35 -15.04
C VAL A 140 -14.40 -3.65 -13.73
N SER A 141 -13.67 -4.24 -12.79
CA SER A 141 -14.15 -4.47 -11.42
C SER A 141 -13.00 -4.42 -10.42
N ALA A 142 -13.27 -4.14 -9.16
CA ALA A 142 -12.26 -4.18 -8.10
C ALA A 142 -12.91 -4.54 -6.77
N VAL A 143 -12.13 -5.11 -5.85
CA VAL A 143 -12.55 -5.23 -4.45
C VAL A 143 -12.65 -3.82 -3.88
N TRP A 144 -13.82 -3.48 -3.33
CA TRP A 144 -14.03 -2.19 -2.70
C TRP A 144 -13.41 -2.14 -1.31
N THR A 145 -12.67 -1.06 -1.03
CA THR A 145 -12.10 -0.79 0.29
C THR A 145 -12.46 0.62 0.74
N HIS A 146 -12.75 0.78 2.04
CA HIS A 146 -13.04 2.10 2.63
C HIS A 146 -11.78 2.92 2.90
N TRP A 147 -10.60 2.29 2.78
CA TRP A 147 -9.29 2.83 3.15
C TRP A 147 -8.21 2.43 2.14
N GLY A 148 -6.98 2.86 2.41
CA GLY A 148 -5.80 2.58 1.58
C GLY A 148 -5.64 3.54 0.41
N THR A 149 -4.48 3.46 -0.23
CA THR A 149 -4.08 4.39 -1.29
C THR A 149 -3.87 3.70 -2.63
N THR A 150 -4.25 2.43 -2.76
CA THR A 150 -4.22 1.69 -4.03
C THR A 150 -5.51 0.92 -4.25
N SER A 151 -5.84 0.67 -5.51
CA SER A 151 -6.89 -0.27 -5.90
C SER A 151 -6.35 -1.23 -6.94
N PHE A 152 -6.80 -2.48 -6.88
CA PHE A 152 -6.42 -3.51 -7.83
C PHE A 152 -7.60 -3.84 -8.74
N VAL A 153 -7.55 -3.28 -9.94
CA VAL A 153 -8.62 -3.31 -10.91
C VAL A 153 -8.43 -4.50 -11.83
N ARG A 154 -9.47 -5.30 -11.98
CA ARG A 154 -9.56 -6.41 -12.93
C ARG A 154 -10.22 -5.95 -14.21
N LEU A 155 -9.59 -6.26 -15.34
CA LEU A 155 -10.15 -6.07 -16.67
C LEU A 155 -11.01 -7.29 -17.05
N SER A 156 -12.20 -7.04 -17.60
CA SER A 156 -13.09 -8.09 -18.09
C SER A 156 -12.52 -8.75 -19.36
N ARG A 157 -12.56 -10.08 -19.41
CA ARG A 157 -11.99 -10.88 -20.52
C ARG A 157 -12.86 -10.91 -21.78
N SER A 158 -13.96 -10.16 -21.82
CA SER A 158 -15.00 -10.26 -22.87
C SER A 158 -14.52 -9.99 -24.30
N ARG A 159 -13.29 -9.52 -24.50
CA ARG A 159 -12.68 -9.30 -25.83
C ARG A 159 -11.32 -9.99 -26.04
N GLY A 160 -10.91 -10.92 -25.18
CA GLY A 160 -9.58 -11.53 -25.26
C GLY A 160 -8.42 -10.54 -25.02
N SER A 161 -8.71 -9.33 -24.53
CA SER A 161 -7.68 -8.35 -24.20
C SER A 161 -6.92 -8.80 -22.95
N LYS A 162 -5.60 -8.87 -23.10
CA LYS A 162 -4.67 -9.03 -21.98
C LYS A 162 -4.48 -7.64 -21.36
N ALA A 163 -4.43 -7.55 -20.03
CA ALA A 163 -4.25 -6.26 -19.36
C ALA A 163 -2.98 -5.53 -19.85
N ASP A 164 -1.92 -6.27 -20.20
CA ASP A 164 -0.70 -5.68 -20.76
C ASP A 164 -0.94 -4.92 -22.07
N ILE A 165 -1.70 -5.48 -23.03
CA ILE A 165 -2.02 -4.81 -24.30
C ILE A 165 -2.85 -3.55 -24.03
N PHE A 166 -3.80 -3.63 -23.10
CA PHE A 166 -4.58 -2.48 -22.68
C PHE A 166 -3.69 -1.38 -22.08
N LEU A 167 -2.74 -1.74 -21.22
CA LEU A 167 -1.84 -0.79 -20.57
C LEU A 167 -0.81 -0.19 -21.54
N GLU A 168 -0.32 -0.96 -22.52
CA GLU A 168 0.52 -0.47 -23.61
C GLU A 168 -0.23 0.60 -24.43
N ARG A 169 -1.48 0.31 -24.83
CA ARG A 169 -2.35 1.28 -25.52
C ARG A 169 -2.62 2.51 -24.67
N LEU A 170 -2.95 2.32 -23.39
CA LEU A 170 -3.21 3.40 -22.43
C LEU A 170 -2.00 4.34 -22.31
N GLN A 171 -0.80 3.78 -22.33
CA GLN A 171 0.44 4.56 -22.30
C GLN A 171 0.70 5.29 -23.62
N SER A 172 0.58 4.60 -24.76
CA SER A 172 0.96 5.16 -26.06
C SER A 172 -0.05 6.16 -26.64
N GLU A 173 -1.35 5.93 -26.42
CA GLU A 173 -2.43 6.74 -27.03
C GLU A 173 -3.03 7.76 -26.06
N PHE A 174 -2.99 7.48 -24.74
CA PHE A 174 -3.67 8.30 -23.73
C PHE A 174 -2.71 8.87 -22.67
N GLU A 175 -1.40 8.69 -22.83
CA GLU A 175 -0.38 9.20 -21.90
C GLU A 175 -0.66 8.86 -20.43
N THR A 176 -1.27 7.70 -20.18
CA THR A 176 -1.66 7.25 -18.84
C THR A 176 -1.00 5.92 -18.53
N SER A 177 -0.50 5.77 -17.31
CA SER A 177 0.20 4.55 -16.89
C SER A 177 -0.41 4.00 -15.61
N ALA A 178 -0.56 2.68 -15.55
CA ALA A 178 -0.90 1.94 -14.34
C ALA A 178 0.05 0.76 -14.19
N VAL A 179 0.15 0.21 -12.98
CA VAL A 179 1.10 -0.88 -12.71
C VAL A 179 0.47 -2.21 -13.15
N PRO A 180 1.08 -2.96 -14.07
CA PRO A 180 0.49 -4.18 -14.58
C PRO A 180 0.38 -5.28 -13.52
N GLY A 181 -0.73 -6.01 -13.53
CA GLY A 181 -1.06 -7.04 -12.56
C GLY A 181 -0.14 -8.26 -12.61
N ARG A 182 0.58 -8.49 -13.71
CA ARG A 182 1.60 -9.55 -13.82
C ARG A 182 2.74 -9.40 -12.79
N PHE A 183 3.00 -8.19 -12.28
CA PHE A 183 3.94 -8.01 -11.16
C PHE A 183 3.40 -8.55 -9.82
N PHE A 184 2.13 -8.91 -9.78
CA PHE A 184 1.42 -9.53 -8.67
C PHE A 184 0.83 -10.89 -9.06
N GLU A 185 1.36 -11.53 -10.12
CA GLU A 185 0.90 -12.84 -10.63
C GLU A 185 -0.58 -12.87 -11.05
N MET A 186 -1.14 -11.71 -11.39
CA MET A 186 -2.55 -11.53 -11.73
C MET A 186 -2.67 -10.79 -13.07
N PRO A 187 -2.45 -11.48 -14.20
CA PRO A 187 -2.27 -10.85 -15.52
C PRO A 187 -3.52 -10.15 -16.08
N ASP A 188 -4.70 -10.43 -15.52
CA ASP A 188 -5.96 -9.78 -15.88
C ASP A 188 -6.21 -8.49 -15.07
N HIS A 189 -5.25 -8.05 -14.24
CA HIS A 189 -5.40 -6.90 -13.36
C HIS A 189 -4.38 -5.80 -13.64
N PHE A 190 -4.60 -4.63 -13.05
CA PHE A 190 -3.65 -3.55 -12.93
C PHE A 190 -3.90 -2.76 -11.64
N ARG A 191 -2.85 -2.16 -11.08
CA ARG A 191 -2.93 -1.36 -9.85
C ARG A 191 -2.97 0.13 -10.19
N ILE A 192 -3.98 0.80 -9.66
CA ILE A 192 -4.11 2.26 -9.64
C ILE A 192 -3.69 2.77 -8.25
N GLY A 193 -2.95 3.87 -8.21
CA GLY A 193 -2.59 4.58 -6.98
C GLY A 193 -3.38 5.88 -6.80
N MET A 194 -3.67 6.24 -5.56
CA MET A 194 -4.37 7.46 -5.13
C MET A 194 -3.46 8.29 -4.20
N GLY A 195 -3.79 9.56 -4.00
CA GLY A 195 -3.19 10.39 -2.95
C GLY A 195 -2.07 11.34 -3.40
N VAL A 196 -2.05 11.74 -4.68
CA VAL A 196 -1.07 12.72 -5.19
C VAL A 196 -1.78 14.02 -5.63
N ASN A 197 -2.53 13.97 -6.72
CA ASN A 197 -3.29 15.10 -7.25
C ASN A 197 -4.62 14.57 -7.80
N THR A 198 -5.73 15.07 -7.24
CA THR A 198 -7.08 14.58 -7.55
C THR A 198 -7.55 14.92 -8.96
N GLU A 199 -7.13 16.05 -9.52
CA GLU A 199 -7.44 16.42 -10.91
C GLU A 199 -6.75 15.48 -11.89
N MET A 200 -5.44 15.24 -11.70
CA MET A 200 -4.68 14.26 -12.48
C MET A 200 -5.26 12.85 -12.34
N PHE A 201 -5.68 12.47 -11.13
CA PHE A 201 -6.30 11.17 -10.88
C PHE A 201 -7.63 11.01 -11.65
N GLY A 202 -8.50 12.02 -11.58
CA GLY A 202 -9.77 12.04 -12.31
C GLY A 202 -9.56 11.97 -13.83
N GLU A 203 -8.60 12.73 -14.35
CA GLU A 203 -8.26 12.69 -15.77
C GLU A 203 -7.69 11.32 -16.19
N GLY A 204 -6.87 10.70 -15.34
CA GLY A 204 -6.40 9.33 -15.55
C GLY A 204 -7.54 8.31 -15.63
N LEU A 205 -8.55 8.43 -14.78
CA LEU A 205 -9.76 7.58 -14.85
C LEU A 205 -10.57 7.82 -16.13
N ASN A 206 -10.73 9.07 -16.56
CA ASN A 206 -11.41 9.40 -17.82
C ASN A 206 -10.71 8.74 -19.02
N ARG A 207 -9.37 8.84 -19.06
CA ARG A 207 -8.53 8.23 -20.10
C ARG A 207 -8.61 6.70 -20.09
N ILE A 208 -8.61 6.07 -18.91
CA ILE A 208 -8.89 4.63 -18.78
C ILE A 208 -10.27 4.32 -19.36
N GLY A 209 -11.31 5.09 -19.02
CA GLY A 209 -12.66 4.93 -19.55
C GLY A 209 -12.72 4.97 -21.08
N HIS A 210 -12.04 5.92 -21.72
CA HIS A 210 -11.97 6.01 -23.18
C HIS A 210 -11.19 4.84 -23.82
N ALA A 211 -10.12 4.37 -23.17
CA ALA A 211 -9.33 3.24 -23.67
C ALA A 211 -10.07 1.88 -23.57
N LEU A 212 -11.11 1.79 -22.74
CA LEU A 212 -11.94 0.59 -22.59
C LEU A 212 -12.93 0.37 -23.75
N VAL A 213 -13.23 1.42 -24.53
CA VAL A 213 -14.12 1.38 -25.70
C VAL A 213 -13.39 0.76 -26.90
#